data_AF-A0A6N2EAR7-F1
#
_entry.id   AF-A0A6N2EAR7-F1
#
_cell.length_a   1.000
_cell.length_b   1.000
_cell.length_c   1.000
_cell.angle_alpha   90.00
_cell.angle_beta   90.00
_cell.angle_gamma   90.00
#
_symmetry.space_group_name_H-M   'P 1'
#
loop_
_entity.id
_entity.type
_entity.pdbx_description
1 polymer ?
#
loop_
_entity_poly.entity_id
_entity_poly.type
_entity_poly.pdbx_seq_one_letter_code
_entity_poly.pdbx_strand_id
1 'polypeptide(L)' 'MPTLERMRFDQLAMDLRAKGPVQVEWPNYSKLSQAEYHCHLSYKWVACWRHHQGEIRIEVYYAGSRENAPY' A
#
# COMPACT_ATOMS: atom_id res chain seq x y z
N MET A 1 -6.61 -2.97 12.60
CA MET A 1 -6.15 -1.56 12.63
C MET A 1 -7.25 -0.64 13.16
N PRO A 2 -6.94 0.50 13.83
CA PRO A 2 -7.90 1.48 14.31
C PRO A 2 -8.64 2.21 13.17
N THR A 3 -9.69 2.98 13.52
CA THR A 3 -10.60 3.61 12.55
C THR A 3 -9.91 4.59 11.61
N LEU A 4 -9.00 5.42 12.13
CA LEU A 4 -8.28 6.40 11.30
C LEU A 4 -7.41 5.71 10.25
N GLU A 5 -6.74 4.62 10.61
CA GLU A 5 -5.94 3.85 9.66
C GLU A 5 -6.78 3.10 8.64
N ARG A 6 -8.01 2.66 9.00
CA ARG A 6 -8.95 2.13 7.99
C ARG A 6 -9.33 3.20 6.97
N MET A 7 -9.64 4.42 7.42
CA MET A 7 -9.94 5.53 6.50
C MET A 7 -8.76 5.86 5.58
N ARG A 8 -7.53 5.84 6.12
CA ARG A 8 -6.32 6.01 5.30
C ARG A 8 -6.14 4.85 4.32
N PHE A 9 -6.41 3.62 4.73
CA PHE A 9 -6.40 2.48 3.83
C PHE A 9 -7.42 2.64 2.69
N ASP A 10 -8.64 3.11 2.99
CA ASP A 10 -9.66 3.37 1.97
C ASP A 10 -9.20 4.45 0.99
N GLN A 11 -8.56 5.52 1.50
CA GLN A 11 -7.97 6.57 0.66
C GLN A 11 -6.85 6.03 -0.23
N LEU A 12 -5.98 5.16 0.29
CA LEU A 12 -4.95 4.49 -0.50
C LEU A 12 -5.58 3.63 -1.59
N ALA A 13 -6.65 2.88 -1.27
CA ALA A 13 -7.34 2.05 -2.25
C ALA A 13 -7.97 2.90 -3.37
N MET A 14 -8.49 4.09 -3.07
CA MET A 14 -8.95 5.03 -4.10
C MET A 14 -7.80 5.55 -4.96
N ASP A 15 -6.68 5.92 -4.35
CA ASP A 15 -5.50 6.40 -5.07
C ASP A 15 -4.88 5.32 -5.96
N LEU A 16 -4.81 4.06 -5.49
CA LEU A 16 -4.32 2.93 -6.28
C LEU A 16 -5.18 2.71 -7.52
N ARG A 17 -6.51 2.84 -7.39
CA ARG A 17 -7.45 2.73 -8.52
C ARG A 17 -7.31 3.89 -9.49
N ALA A 18 -7.10 5.11 -9.00
CA ALA A 18 -7.09 6.31 -9.83
C ALA A 18 -5.72 6.59 -10.49
N LYS A 19 -4.63 6.31 -9.78
CA LYS A 19 -3.25 6.72 -10.16
C LYS A 19 -2.33 5.54 -10.47
N GLY A 20 -2.77 4.31 -10.16
CA GLY A 20 -1.98 3.10 -10.39
C GLY A 20 -1.09 2.71 -9.20
N PRO A 21 -0.14 1.78 -9.39
CA PRO A 21 0.61 1.16 -8.29
C PRO A 21 1.71 2.05 -7.70
N VAL A 22 2.10 3.14 -8.38
CA VAL A 22 3.16 4.04 -7.92
C VAL A 22 2.53 5.17 -7.11
N GLN A 23 2.82 5.22 -5.81
CA GLN A 23 2.16 6.09 -4.83
C GLN A 23 3.17 6.97 -4.07
N VAL A 24 3.98 7.75 -4.80
CA VAL A 24 5.10 8.54 -4.23
C VAL A 24 4.68 9.58 -3.18
N GLU A 25 3.43 10.04 -3.23
CA GLU A 25 2.87 10.99 -2.25
C GLU A 25 2.51 10.33 -0.92
N TRP A 26 2.44 9.00 -0.86
CA TRP A 26 2.14 8.28 0.37
C TRP A 26 3.36 8.23 1.29
N PRO A 27 3.17 8.41 2.61
CA PRO A 27 4.28 8.43 3.56
C PRO A 27 5.17 7.19 3.46
N ASN A 28 6.48 7.40 3.37
CA ASN A 28 7.48 6.34 3.26
C ASN A 28 7.16 5.30 2.16
N TYR A 29 6.62 5.76 1.04
CA TYR A 29 6.45 4.91 -0.13
C TYR A 29 7.80 4.36 -0.60
N SER A 30 7.83 3.06 -0.89
CA SER A 30 9.00 2.42 -1.50
C SER A 30 8.58 1.27 -2.39
N LYS A 31 9.39 1.01 -3.42
CA LYS A 31 9.36 -0.25 -4.15
C LYS A 31 10.18 -1.27 -3.37
N LEU A 32 9.55 -2.38 -2.98
CA LEU A 32 10.22 -3.48 -2.30
C LEU A 32 10.92 -4.40 -3.32
N SER A 33 10.33 -4.56 -4.50
CA SER A 33 10.89 -5.31 -5.62
C SER A 33 10.38 -4.72 -6.95
N GLN A 34 10.56 -5.43 -8.06
CA GLN A 34 10.06 -4.99 -9.37
C GLN A 34 8.52 -4.90 -9.41
N ALA A 35 7.82 -5.74 -8.64
CA ALA A 35 6.37 -5.86 -8.67
C ALA A 35 5.71 -5.58 -7.31
N GLU A 36 6.49 -5.35 -6.25
CA GLU A 36 5.97 -5.15 -4.89
C GLU A 36 6.28 -3.76 -4.36
N TYR A 37 5.32 -3.24 -3.61
CA TYR A 37 5.27 -1.86 -3.16
C TYR A 37 4.79 -1.81 -1.72
N HIS A 38 5.16 -0.73 -1.05
CA HIS A 38 4.83 -0.48 0.34
C HIS A 38 4.57 1.01 0.56
N CYS A 39 3.70 1.35 1.51
CA CYS A 39 3.68 2.66 2.15
C CYS A 39 3.17 2.59 3.59
N HIS A 40 3.31 3.69 4.32
CA HIS A 40 2.77 3.84 5.67
C HIS A 40 1.39 4.50 5.63
N LEU A 41 0.44 3.90 6.35
CA LEU A 41 -0.82 4.52 6.73
C LEU A 41 -0.62 5.39 7.98
N SER A 42 0.21 4.94 8.92
CA SER A 42 0.69 5.73 10.06
C SER A 42 2.00 5.15 10.58
N TYR A 43 2.53 5.64 11.71
CA TYR A 43 3.80 5.14 12.23
C TYR A 43 3.80 3.61 12.48
N LYS A 44 2.69 3.06 12.99
CA LYS A 44 2.54 1.64 13.32
C LYS A 44 1.86 0.80 12.24
N TRP A 45 1.32 1.40 11.19
CA TRP A 45 0.44 0.72 10.23
C TRP A 45 0.91 0.95 8.79
N VAL A 46 0.98 -0.14 8.03
CA VAL A 46 1.50 -0.15 6.65
C VAL A 46 0.53 -0.90 5.73
N ALA A 47 0.66 -0.64 4.44
CA ALA A 47 0.01 -1.41 3.39
C ALA A 47 1.04 -1.83 2.35
N CYS A 48 0.91 -3.08 1.87
CA CYS A 48 1.75 -3.64 0.83
C CYS A 48 0.87 -4.14 -0.32
N TRP A 49 1.30 -3.89 -1.55
CA TRP A 49 0.58 -4.33 -2.73
C TRP A 49 1.51 -4.82 -3.83
N ARG A 50 0.95 -5.63 -4.73
CA ARG A 50 1.63 -6.10 -5.93
C ARG A 50 0.95 -5.61 -7.18
N HIS A 51 1.76 -5.40 -8.22
CA HIS A 51 1.31 -5.11 -9.57
C HIS A 51 2.33 -5.65 -10.56
N HIS A 52 1.88 -6.48 -11.49
CA HIS A 52 2.73 -7.00 -12.57
C HIS A 52 2.55 -6.16 -13.83
N GLN A 53 3.64 -5.93 -14.54
CA GLN A 53 3.63 -5.14 -15.78
C GLN A 53 2.69 -5.77 -16.81
N GLY A 54 1.79 -4.97 -17.36
CA GLY A 54 0.78 -5.42 -18.32
C GLY A 54 -0.53 -5.89 -17.68
N GLU A 55 -0.59 -6.00 -16.35
CA GLU A 55 -1.84 -6.29 -15.64
C GLU A 55 -2.59 -5.01 -15.26
N ILE A 56 -3.93 -5.09 -15.26
CA ILE A 56 -4.79 -4.02 -14.73
C ILE A 56 -4.97 -4.17 -13.21
N ARG A 57 -4.75 -5.38 -12.68
CA ARG A 57 -5.00 -5.71 -11.28
C ARG A 57 -3.87 -5.19 -10.39
N ILE A 58 -4.25 -4.42 -9.38
CA ILE A 58 -3.40 -4.12 -8.23
C ILE A 58 -3.97 -4.89 -7.05
N GLU A 59 -3.13 -5.70 -6.40
CA GLU A 59 -3.54 -6.51 -5.26
C GLU A 59 -2.87 -6.01 -3.98
N VAL A 60 -3.65 -5.44 -3.07
CA VAL A 60 -3.21 -5.22 -1.70
C VAL A 60 -3.24 -6.58 -0.99
N TYR A 61 -2.06 -7.13 -0.69
CA TYR A 61 -1.93 -8.44 -0.03
C TYR A 61 -1.69 -8.31 1.48
N TYR A 62 -1.39 -7.10 1.97
CA TYR A 62 -1.22 -6.83 3.40
C TYR A 62 -1.65 -5.41 3.76
N ALA A 63 -2.42 -5.26 4.83
CA ALA A 63 -2.70 -3.97 5.47
C ALA A 63 -2.80 -4.18 6.98
N GLY A 64 -1.75 -3.78 7.71
CA GLY A 64 -1.57 -4.24 9.08
C GLY A 64 -0.44 -3.54 9.82
N SER A 65 -0.09 -4.08 10.98
CA SER A 65 0.98 -3.55 11.82
C SER A 65 2.34 -3.63 11.11
N ARG A 66 3.14 -2.57 11.13
CA ARG A 66 4.48 -2.55 10.56
C ARG A 66 5.35 -3.73 11.01
N GLU A 67 5.23 -4.13 12.28
CA GLU A 67 6.02 -5.21 12.89
C GLU A 67 5.75 -6.60 12.30
N ASN A 68 4.58 -6.81 11.69
CA ASN A 68 4.17 -8.07 11.09
C ASN A 68 4.10 -7.98 9.56
N ALA A 69 4.72 -6.97 8.97
CA ALA A 69 4.68 -6.78 7.53
C ALA A 69 5.50 -7.88 6.82
N PRO A 70 5.00 -8.44 5.72
CA PRO A 70 5.59 -9.62 5.06
C PRO A 70 6.70 -9.23 4.07
N TYR A 71 7.77 -8.59 4.56
CA TYR A 71 9.00 -8.30 3.81
C TYR A 71 10.20 -8.16 4.75
#